data_AF-A0A2V8M245-F1
#
_entry.id   AF-A0A2V8M245-F1
#
_cell.length_a   1.000
_cell.length_b   1.000
_cell.length_c   1.000
_cell.angle_alpha   90.00
_cell.angle_beta   90.00
_cell.angle_gamma   90.00
#
_symmetry.space_group_name_H-M   'P 1'
#
loop_
_entity.id
_entity.type
_entity.pdbx_description
1 polymer ?
#
loop_
_entity_poly.entity_id
_entity_poly.type
_entity_poly.pdbx_seq_one_letter_code
_entity_poly.pdbx_strand_id
1 'polypeptide(L)'
;MDSDRLFAGWELRSPRVEALSGGRQYRLGKPDEAIEIPGDFSTLLKSDVQLAKREVLRVREEFLKALSAGLVCGSFERHPEKPRYLFYREG
;
A
#
# COMPACT_ATOMS: atom_id res chain seq x y z
N MET A 1 -8.10 17.86 14.10
CA MET A 1 -7.66 16.59 13.47
C MET A 1 -6.69 17.00 12.39
N ASP A 2 -5.38 16.88 12.65
CA ASP A 2 -4.37 17.19 11.63
C ASP A 2 -4.50 16.17 10.50
N SER A 3 -4.65 16.67 9.28
CA SER A 3 -4.79 15.85 8.07
C SER A 3 -3.39 15.49 7.59
N ASP A 4 -3.05 14.20 7.57
CA ASP A 4 -1.83 13.73 6.91
C ASP A 4 -1.94 14.01 5.40
N ARG A 5 -0.96 14.70 4.84
CA ARG A 5 -0.88 14.96 3.40
C ARG A 5 0.05 13.95 2.75
N LEU A 6 -0.46 13.21 1.79
CA LEU A 6 0.32 12.31 0.93
C LEU A 6 0.34 12.89 -0.49
N PHE A 7 1.50 12.84 -1.14
CA PHE A 7 1.60 13.05 -2.57
C PHE A 7 1.50 11.70 -3.28
N ALA A 8 0.58 11.61 -4.23
CA ALA A 8 0.48 10.48 -5.15
C ALA A 8 0.83 10.98 -6.56
N GLY A 9 1.77 10.28 -7.22
CA GLY A 9 2.16 10.54 -8.60
C GLY A 9 1.77 9.36 -9.50
N TRP A 10 1.46 9.66 -10.76
CA TRP A 10 1.20 8.65 -11.79
C TRP A 10 2.11 8.88 -12.99
N GLU A 11 2.96 7.90 -13.31
CA GLU A 11 3.79 7.92 -14.51
C GLU A 11 3.14 7.13 -15.64
N LEU A 12 2.38 7.84 -16.49
CA LEU A 12 1.64 7.23 -17.59
C LEU A 12 2.53 6.64 -18.69
N ARG A 13 3.80 7.06 -18.76
CA ARG A 13 4.81 6.54 -19.69
C ARG A 13 5.82 5.61 -19.00
N SER A 14 5.51 5.12 -17.80
CA SER A 14 6.35 4.12 -17.16
C SER A 14 6.30 2.81 -17.95
N PRO A 15 7.41 2.03 -18.00
CA PRO A 15 7.43 0.72 -18.65
C PRO A 15 6.32 -0.22 -18.17
N ARG A 16 5.90 -0.07 -16.91
CA ARG A 16 4.77 -0.79 -16.32
C ARG A 16 3.46 -0.46 -17.02
N VAL A 17 3.13 0.82 -17.15
CA VAL A 17 1.87 1.25 -17.76
C VAL A 17 1.83 0.85 -19.23
N GLU A 18 2.93 1.00 -19.96
CA GLU A 18 3.03 0.61 -21.38
C GLU A 18 2.94 -0.92 -21.59
N ALA A 19 3.49 -1.73 -20.68
CA ALA A 19 3.34 -3.18 -20.74
C ALA A 19 1.89 -3.59 -20.50
N LEU A 20 1.26 -3.05 -19.45
CA LEU A 20 -0.12 -3.39 -19.07
C LEU A 20 -1.14 -2.91 -20.09
N SER A 21 -0.95 -1.72 -20.71
CA SER A 21 -1.83 -1.23 -21.77
C SER A 21 -1.79 -2.11 -23.02
N GLY A 22 -0.68 -2.79 -23.27
CA GLY A 22 -0.53 -3.80 -24.31
C GLY A 22 -0.97 -5.22 -23.92
N GLY A 23 -1.60 -5.41 -22.75
CA GLY A 23 -2.04 -6.71 -22.26
C GLY A 23 -0.90 -7.64 -21.81
N ARG A 24 0.34 -7.13 -21.69
CA ARG A 24 1.49 -7.89 -21.23
C ARG A 24 1.58 -7.82 -19.71
N GLN A 25 2.16 -8.86 -19.11
CA GLN A 25 2.50 -8.83 -17.70
C GLN A 25 3.75 -7.96 -17.47
N TYR A 26 3.76 -7.24 -16.34
CA TYR A 26 4.92 -6.52 -15.85
C TYR A 26 5.24 -7.01 -14.45
N ARG A 27 6.39 -7.66 -14.27
CA ARG A 27 6.83 -8.14 -12.96
C ARG A 27 7.56 -7.02 -12.25
N LEU A 28 7.05 -6.64 -11.08
CA LEU A 28 7.82 -5.87 -10.12
C LEU A 28 8.88 -6.76 -9.48
N GLY A 29 9.98 -6.14 -9.02
CA GLY A 29 10.99 -6.83 -8.22
C GLY A 29 10.42 -7.35 -6.89
N LYS A 30 11.29 -7.92 -6.06
CA LYS A 30 10.92 -8.25 -4.67
C LYS A 30 10.66 -6.94 -3.90
N PRO A 31 9.55 -6.82 -3.17
CA PRO A 31 9.34 -5.64 -2.33
C PRO A 31 10.37 -5.60 -1.20
N ASP A 32 10.81 -4.39 -0.86
CA ASP A 32 11.67 -4.13 0.29
C ASP A 32 10.87 -4.24 1.60
N GLU A 33 9.63 -3.77 1.59
CA GLU A 33 8.72 -3.80 2.73
C GLU A 33 7.29 -4.15 2.30
N ALA A 34 6.52 -4.75 3.20
CA ALA A 34 5.11 -5.06 3.00
C ALA A 34 4.30 -4.73 4.26
N ILE A 35 3.19 -4.01 4.07
CA ILE A 35 2.29 -3.62 5.16
C ILE A 35 0.99 -4.39 5.01
N GLU A 36 0.73 -5.33 5.93
CA GLU A 36 -0.52 -6.07 6.01
C GLU A 36 -1.64 -5.19 6.57
N ILE A 37 -2.84 -5.30 5.99
CA ILE A 37 -4.07 -4.69 6.51
C ILE A 37 -5.12 -5.77 6.76
N PRO A 38 -6.15 -5.50 7.60
CA PRO A 38 -7.27 -6.43 7.75
C PRO A 38 -8.01 -6.67 6.42
N GLY A 39 -8.27 -7.93 6.08
CA GLY A 39 -8.97 -8.30 4.83
C GLY A 39 -10.38 -7.73 4.71
N ASP A 40 -11.12 -7.66 5.80
CA ASP A 40 -12.44 -7.02 5.87
C ASP A 40 -12.49 -5.94 6.94
N PHE A 41 -11.86 -4.81 6.62
CA PHE A 41 -11.86 -3.63 7.49
C PHE A 41 -13.28 -3.06 7.71
N SER A 42 -14.20 -3.26 6.75
CA SER A 42 -15.58 -2.78 6.87
C SER A 42 -16.33 -3.50 7.98
N THR A 43 -16.16 -4.82 8.08
CA THR A 43 -16.74 -5.61 9.17
C THR A 43 -16.05 -5.29 10.50
N LEU A 44 -14.72 -5.17 10.51
CA LEU A 44 -13.95 -4.80 11.70
C LEU A 44 -14.42 -3.46 12.29
N LEU A 45 -14.65 -2.45 11.45
CA LEU A 45 -15.09 -1.13 11.88
C LEU A 45 -16.49 -1.17 12.54
N LYS A 46 -17.37 -2.05 12.08
CA LYS A 46 -18.72 -2.21 12.64
C LYS A 46 -18.72 -2.99 13.95
N SER A 47 -17.83 -3.99 14.09
CA SER A 47 -17.79 -4.87 15.25
C SER A 47 -16.95 -4.32 16.40
N ASP A 48 -15.80 -3.69 16.10
CA ASP A 48 -14.88 -3.13 17.09
C ASP A 48 -14.17 -1.89 16.56
N VAL A 49 -14.78 -0.73 16.82
CA VAL A 49 -14.25 0.59 16.43
C VAL A 49 -12.88 0.86 17.07
N GLN A 50 -12.62 0.36 18.28
CA GLN A 50 -11.34 0.61 18.95
C GLN A 50 -10.23 -0.20 18.29
N LEU A 51 -10.50 -1.45 17.93
CA LEU A 51 -9.57 -2.26 17.15
C LEU A 51 -9.34 -1.69 15.76
N ALA A 52 -10.40 -1.26 15.07
CA ALA A 52 -10.28 -0.60 13.76
C ALA A 52 -9.40 0.66 13.84
N LYS A 53 -9.57 1.48 14.88
CA LYS A 53 -8.73 2.66 15.11
C LYS A 53 -7.27 2.28 15.36
N ARG A 54 -7.00 1.23 16.16
CA ARG A 54 -5.63 0.73 16.37
C ARG A 54 -4.98 0.27 15.07
N GLU A 55 -5.73 -0.44 14.23
CA GLU A 55 -5.24 -0.87 12.91
C GLU A 55 -4.91 0.32 12.00
N VAL A 56 -5.75 1.36 11.96
CA VAL A 56 -5.45 2.58 11.19
C VAL A 56 -4.18 3.27 11.68
N LEU A 57 -4.01 3.39 13.00
CA LEU A 57 -2.82 4.02 13.58
C LEU A 57 -1.56 3.19 13.31
N ARG A 58 -1.64 1.86 13.44
CA ARG A 58 -0.54 0.94 13.11
C ARG A 58 -0.13 1.08 11.64
N VAL A 59 -1.09 0.97 10.72
CA VAL A 59 -0.82 1.07 9.28
C VAL A 59 -0.23 2.45 8.94
N ARG A 60 -0.74 3.53 9.56
CA ARG A 60 -0.19 4.87 9.40
C ARG A 60 1.28 4.94 9.84
N GLU A 61 1.62 4.42 11.01
CA GLU A 61 3.00 4.40 11.52
C GLU A 61 3.94 3.61 10.59
N GLU A 62 3.49 2.46 10.09
CA GLU A 62 4.25 1.65 9.14
C GLU A 62 4.44 2.37 7.80
N PHE A 63 3.41 3.04 7.29
CA PHE A 63 3.50 3.87 6.08
C PHE A 63 4.52 5.00 6.26
N LEU A 64 4.42 5.75 7.36
CA LEU A 64 5.35 6.85 7.64
C LEU A 64 6.79 6.35 7.75
N LYS A 65 7.01 5.19 8.40
CA LYS A 65 8.32 4.56 8.47
C LYS A 65 8.85 4.21 7.07
N ALA A 66 8.07 3.51 6.24
CA ALA A 66 8.48 3.12 4.89
C ALA A 66 8.77 4.34 3.99
N LEU A 67 7.90 5.35 4.01
CA LEU A 67 8.08 6.59 3.24
C LEU A 67 9.30 7.38 3.72
N SER A 68 9.53 7.45 5.04
CA SER A 68 10.72 8.12 5.60
C SER A 68 12.03 7.42 5.25
N ALA A 69 11.99 6.13 4.96
CA ALA A 69 13.12 5.35 4.45
C ALA A 69 13.34 5.52 2.93
N GLY A 70 12.57 6.40 2.27
CA GLY A 70 12.67 6.65 0.83
C GLY A 70 12.03 5.56 -0.04
N LEU A 71 11.17 4.71 0.55
CA LEU A 71 10.43 3.70 -0.22
C LEU A 71 9.14 4.29 -0.80
N VAL A 72 8.73 3.76 -1.95
CA VAL A 72 7.48 4.13 -2.62
C VAL A 72 6.50 2.96 -2.56
N CYS A 73 5.26 3.23 -2.15
CA CYS A 73 4.15 2.27 -2.23
C CYS A 73 3.76 2.06 -3.70
N GLY A 74 4.31 1.02 -4.32
CA GLY A 74 4.18 0.78 -5.76
C GLY A 74 3.14 -0.26 -6.14
N SER A 75 2.70 -1.12 -5.21
CA SER A 75 1.78 -2.21 -5.55
C SER A 75 0.92 -2.63 -4.37
N PHE A 76 -0.08 -3.46 -4.67
CA PHE A 76 -0.98 -4.03 -3.70
C PHE A 76 -1.22 -5.51 -4.02
N GLU A 77 -0.97 -6.37 -3.06
CA GLU A 77 -1.27 -7.79 -3.15
C GLU A 77 -2.62 -8.08 -2.50
N ARG A 78 -3.51 -8.69 -3.28
CA ARG A 78 -4.83 -9.10 -2.79
C ARG A 78 -4.70 -10.45 -2.10
N HIS A 79 -5.11 -10.51 -0.85
CA HIS A 79 -5.31 -11.75 -0.10
C HIS A 79 -6.64 -11.63 0.67
N PRO A 80 -7.45 -12.70 0.80
CA PRO A 80 -8.76 -12.61 1.44
C PRO A 80 -8.70 -12.14 2.91
N GLU A 81 -7.66 -12.55 3.63
CA GLU A 81 -7.54 -12.27 5.07
C GLU A 81 -6.54 -11.16 5.39
N LYS A 82 -5.51 -11.02 4.56
CA LYS A 82 -4.29 -10.24 4.85
C LYS A 82 -3.73 -9.59 3.59
N PRO A 83 -4.50 -8.73 2.91
CA PRO A 83 -3.98 -8.01 1.76
C PRO A 83 -2.84 -7.08 2.19
N ARG A 84 -1.95 -6.75 1.25
CA ARG A 84 -0.67 -6.08 1.55
C ARG A 84 -0.38 -4.93 0.60
N TYR A 85 0.00 -3.77 1.15
CA TYR A 85 0.68 -2.74 0.39
C TYR A 85 2.15 -3.10 0.26
N LEU A 86 2.70 -2.98 -0.95
CA LEU A 86 4.07 -3.36 -1.26
C LEU A 86 4.90 -2.12 -1.58
N PHE A 87 6.04 -2.00 -0.89
CA PHE A 87 6.94 -0.86 -0.99
C PHE A 87 8.27 -1.28 -1.64
N TYR A 88 8.80 -0.37 -2.45
CA TYR A 88 10.00 -0.58 -3.25
C TYR A 88 10.91 0.64 -3.14
N ARG A 89 12.22 0.43 -3.19
CA ARG A 89 13.15 1.52 -3.45
C ARG A 89 12.97 2.02 -4.88
N GLU A 90 12.92 3.34 -5.08
CA GLU A 90 13.07 3.91 -6.43
C GLU A 90 14.43 3.49 -6.99
N GLY A 91 14.41 2.93 -8.20
CA GLY A 91 15.60 2.44 -8.92
C GLY A 91 16.20 3.49 -9.83
#